data_AF-A0A8H4MY64-F1
#
_entry.id   AF-A0A8H4MY64-F1
#
_cell.length_a   1.000
_cell.length_b   1.000
_cell.length_c   1.000
_cell.angle_alpha   90.00
_cell.angle_beta   90.00
_cell.angle_gamma   90.00
#
_symmetry.space_group_name_H-M   'P 1'
#
loop_
_entity.id
_entity.type
_entity.pdbx_description
1 polymer ?
#
loop_
_entity_poly.entity_id
_entity_poly.type
_entity_poly.pdbx_seq_one_letter_code
_entity_poly.pdbx_strand_id
1 'polypeptide(L)'
;MAGYGTLQPRDEQSAETHESDPTNAPTSHADTQPLLKPPEPDESWRPPRKFLWIETAIFANVFLYGFDSTITAATYAVISSEFDAANTASWLTTSYLVTSTAFQPLYGRFSDLFGRRICFFVSTITFAAGCLGCGLAKNIVLLNCMRALCGFGGGGLMTMATIVNSDMIPFRKRGMYQALQNGMFGFGSICGASFGGSVADYIGWRWCFLLQVPISAIALLLGAFVIENPTGALGLNQSSLREIWRKVDFSGSILLVLAISIQLVGLSLGGNELPWSNGWVIASLVGSVALLALFITVEAKTRAIPIIPLPPHRHGAHGPLPRRRACVPGTLLISEANLVSRHAGGQAFGPGIWTAAQLDGRRRVTDAVHARGCYIWAQLFALGRSASAAPAGADEDGGVDAFLREDELWRFVGEFAEAARVAVERAGFDGVEIHGANGYLVDQFTQDSVNRRMDLWGGSVEKRARFAVEVAKAVAEAVGPERTGFRLSPWSTVQNMRMEDPVPQFTYLIKELRKLDLAYPHLVTSRISRDTNVEKKDPERLDFAIEAWGKCRPVLIAGSLKPEIVA
;
A
#
# COMPACT_ATOMS: atom_id res chain seq x y z
N MET A 1 -23.80 78.96 -58.32
CA MET A 1 -24.03 77.79 -59.20
C MET A 1 -24.28 76.61 -58.27
N ALA A 2 -25.55 76.29 -57.99
CA ALA A 2 -26.28 75.15 -58.59
C ALA A 2 -25.50 73.82 -58.38
N GLY A 3 -25.87 72.85 -57.54
CA GLY A 3 -27.21 72.43 -57.09
C GLY A 3 -27.69 71.27 -57.97
N TYR A 4 -27.81 70.06 -57.41
CA TYR A 4 -28.95 69.13 -57.55
C TYR A 4 -28.61 67.78 -56.89
N GLY A 5 -29.37 67.46 -55.84
CA GLY A 5 -29.64 66.09 -55.43
C GLY A 5 -31.07 65.69 -55.81
N THR A 6 -31.37 64.40 -55.69
CA THR A 6 -32.70 63.78 -55.60
C THR A 6 -32.50 62.33 -55.14
N LEU A 7 -33.31 61.65 -54.32
CA LEU A 7 -34.51 61.98 -53.53
C LEU A 7 -34.73 60.83 -52.51
N GLN A 8 -35.19 61.21 -51.32
CA GLN A 8 -35.81 60.44 -50.22
C GLN A 8 -37.33 60.21 -50.52
N PRO A 9 -38.18 59.44 -49.76
CA PRO A 9 -38.52 59.65 -48.32
C PRO A 9 -38.86 58.37 -47.48
N ARG A 10 -38.53 58.35 -46.17
CA ARG A 10 -39.35 58.49 -44.91
C ARG A 10 -40.35 57.37 -44.58
N ASP A 11 -40.27 56.86 -43.34
CA ASP A 11 -41.30 56.88 -42.27
C ASP A 11 -40.72 56.14 -41.02
N GLU A 12 -40.54 56.82 -39.89
CA GLU A 12 -41.40 56.88 -38.68
C GLU A 12 -41.21 55.74 -37.63
N GLN A 13 -40.59 56.14 -36.51
CA GLN A 13 -40.88 55.83 -35.10
C GLN A 13 -41.07 54.39 -34.54
N SER A 14 -40.27 54.14 -33.48
CA SER A 14 -40.61 53.61 -32.14
C SER A 14 -40.45 52.11 -31.80
N ALA A 15 -39.61 51.90 -30.77
CA ALA A 15 -39.71 50.99 -29.62
C ALA A 15 -39.96 49.48 -29.83
N GLU A 16 -38.99 48.63 -29.44
CA GLU A 16 -39.03 47.80 -28.22
C GLU A 16 -37.89 46.76 -28.19
N THR A 17 -37.52 46.40 -26.97
CA THR A 17 -36.40 45.58 -26.49
C THR A 17 -36.43 44.11 -26.94
N HIS A 18 -35.29 43.60 -27.39
CA HIS A 18 -34.95 42.18 -27.25
C HIS A 18 -33.47 42.04 -26.83
N GLU A 19 -33.27 41.75 -25.54
CA GLU A 19 -32.04 41.16 -25.01
C GLU A 19 -31.73 39.88 -25.79
N SER A 20 -30.57 39.84 -26.45
CA SER A 20 -29.97 38.60 -26.94
C SER A 20 -28.60 38.45 -26.31
N ASP A 21 -28.52 37.39 -25.52
CA ASP A 21 -27.48 36.97 -24.59
C ASP A 21 -26.17 36.62 -25.33
N PRO A 22 -24.99 37.14 -24.93
CA PRO A 22 -23.72 36.82 -25.57
C PRO A 22 -23.14 35.52 -24.97
N THR A 23 -23.78 34.39 -25.22
CA THR A 23 -23.26 33.06 -24.86
C THR A 23 -22.99 32.24 -26.12
N ASN A 24 -21.89 32.53 -26.81
CA ASN A 24 -21.24 31.57 -27.71
C ASN A 24 -19.79 31.98 -27.98
N ALA A 25 -18.95 31.82 -26.97
CA ALA A 25 -17.52 31.58 -27.13
C ALA A 25 -17.24 30.12 -26.74
N PRO A 26 -16.44 29.35 -27.50
CA PRO A 26 -16.19 27.95 -27.18
C PRO A 26 -15.39 27.87 -25.87
N THR A 27 -16.05 27.43 -24.80
CA THR A 27 -15.42 27.22 -23.51
C THR A 27 -14.49 26.02 -23.57
N SER A 28 -13.20 26.25 -23.35
CA SER A 28 -12.19 25.22 -23.13
C SER A 28 -12.42 24.55 -21.76
N HIS A 29 -13.39 23.64 -21.68
CA HIS A 29 -13.68 22.86 -20.47
C HIS A 29 -12.78 21.62 -20.29
N ALA A 30 -11.57 21.59 -20.88
CA ALA A 30 -10.69 20.43 -20.82
C ALA A 30 -9.57 20.49 -19.74
N ASP A 31 -9.27 21.64 -19.14
CA ASP A 31 -8.03 21.81 -18.35
C ASP A 31 -8.22 22.06 -16.83
N THR A 32 -9.43 21.92 -16.28
CA THR A 32 -9.72 22.18 -14.85
C THR A 32 -10.08 20.96 -14.02
N GLN A 33 -9.70 19.75 -14.45
CA GLN A 33 -9.75 18.59 -13.55
C GLN A 33 -8.38 18.34 -12.90
N PRO A 34 -8.24 18.50 -11.57
CA PRO A 34 -7.00 18.15 -10.88
C PRO A 34 -6.72 16.66 -11.06
N LEU A 35 -5.53 16.32 -11.57
CA LEU A 35 -5.10 14.94 -11.84
C LEU A 35 -4.97 14.06 -10.58
N LEU A 36 -5.07 14.66 -9.38
CA LEU A 36 -5.17 13.97 -8.10
C LEU A 36 -6.16 14.71 -7.21
N LYS A 37 -7.27 14.03 -6.85
CA LYS A 37 -8.15 14.48 -5.77
C LYS A 37 -7.45 14.19 -4.44
N PRO A 38 -7.30 15.17 -3.52
CA PRO A 38 -6.86 14.87 -2.16
C PRO A 38 -7.86 13.90 -1.50
N PRO A 39 -7.43 12.94 -0.65
CA PRO A 39 -8.38 12.21 0.16
C PRO A 39 -9.11 13.23 1.04
N GLU A 40 -10.43 13.27 0.92
CA GLU A 40 -11.27 14.08 1.80
C GLU A 40 -11.01 13.67 3.26
N PRO A 41 -11.10 14.61 4.21
CA PRO A 41 -11.00 14.28 5.63
C PRO A 41 -12.03 13.19 5.99
N ASP A 42 -11.52 12.06 6.48
CA ASP A 42 -12.20 10.77 6.68
C ASP A 42 -13.26 10.78 7.83
N GLU A 43 -13.69 11.97 8.26
CA GLU A 43 -14.91 12.16 9.06
C GLU A 43 -16.18 12.07 8.20
N SER A 44 -16.05 12.14 6.87
CA SER A 44 -17.16 12.03 5.92
C SER A 44 -17.46 10.62 5.43
N TRP A 45 -16.66 9.59 5.76
CA TRP A 45 -16.95 8.21 5.31
C TRP A 45 -18.26 7.74 5.92
N ARG A 46 -19.29 7.76 5.09
CA ARG A 46 -20.57 7.12 5.36
C ARG A 46 -20.59 5.80 4.63
N PRO A 47 -21.03 4.72 5.29
CA PRO A 47 -21.19 3.44 4.61
C PRO A 47 -22.06 3.63 3.35
N PRO A 48 -21.66 3.08 2.19
CA PRO A 48 -22.42 3.21 0.94
C PRO A 48 -23.88 2.74 1.10
N ARG A 49 -24.77 3.19 0.21
CA ARG A 49 -26.24 3.00 0.28
C ARG A 49 -26.75 1.54 0.35
N LYS A 50 -25.87 0.54 0.34
CA LYS A 50 -26.18 -0.89 0.56
C LYS A 50 -25.15 -1.60 1.45
N PHE A 51 -24.36 -0.87 2.21
CA PHE A 51 -23.20 -1.39 2.94
C PHE A 51 -23.53 -2.59 3.83
N LEU A 52 -24.57 -2.50 4.67
CA LEU A 52 -24.98 -3.62 5.53
C LEU A 52 -25.36 -4.86 4.73
N TRP A 53 -25.97 -4.69 3.56
CA TRP A 53 -26.32 -5.80 2.67
C TRP A 53 -25.09 -6.40 1.97
N ILE A 54 -24.09 -5.57 1.61
CA ILE A 54 -22.81 -6.05 1.08
C ILE A 54 -22.10 -6.88 2.15
N GLU A 55 -21.98 -6.33 3.37
CA GLU A 55 -21.37 -7.01 4.52
C GLU A 55 -22.08 -8.33 4.82
N THR A 56 -23.41 -8.37 4.78
CA THR A 56 -24.19 -9.59 4.97
C THR A 56 -23.88 -10.64 3.90
N ALA A 57 -23.78 -10.24 2.62
CA ALA A 57 -23.46 -11.15 1.53
C ALA A 57 -22.03 -11.72 1.62
N ILE A 58 -21.03 -10.87 1.93
CA ILE A 58 -19.64 -11.32 2.06
C ILE A 58 -19.42 -12.13 3.35
N PHE A 59 -20.08 -11.78 4.46
CA PHE A 59 -19.98 -12.53 5.72
C PHE A 59 -20.72 -13.86 5.68
N ALA A 60 -21.78 -14.00 4.89
CA ALA A 60 -22.36 -15.31 4.59
C ALA A 60 -21.33 -16.23 3.92
N ASN A 61 -20.54 -15.73 2.98
CA ASN A 61 -19.46 -16.49 2.35
C ASN A 61 -18.33 -16.83 3.34
N VAL A 62 -17.96 -15.92 4.23
CA VAL A 62 -16.95 -16.16 5.27
C VAL A 62 -17.43 -17.21 6.26
N PHE A 63 -18.71 -17.17 6.66
CA PHE A 63 -19.34 -18.18 7.49
C PHE A 63 -19.29 -19.55 6.81
N LEU A 64 -19.70 -19.64 5.53
CA LEU A 64 -19.67 -20.88 4.76
C LEU A 64 -18.26 -21.47 4.65
N TYR A 65 -17.25 -20.62 4.44
CA TYR A 65 -15.86 -21.04 4.43
C TYR A 65 -15.43 -21.67 5.77
N GLY A 66 -15.73 -21.00 6.89
CA GLY A 66 -15.43 -21.54 8.23
C GLY A 66 -16.18 -22.83 8.53
N PHE A 67 -17.50 -22.84 8.27
CA PHE A 67 -18.37 -23.99 8.48
C PHE A 67 -17.89 -25.23 7.72
N ASP A 68 -17.62 -25.09 6.43
CA ASP A 68 -17.21 -26.21 5.59
C ASP A 68 -15.80 -26.73 5.91
N SER A 69 -14.89 -25.84 6.34
CA SER A 69 -13.52 -26.21 6.72
C SER A 69 -13.47 -27.18 7.91
N THR A 70 -14.50 -27.18 8.76
CA THR A 70 -14.55 -27.97 10.01
C THR A 70 -15.59 -29.06 10.01
N ILE A 71 -16.67 -28.95 9.22
CA ILE A 71 -17.75 -29.95 9.22
C ILE A 71 -17.28 -31.34 8.77
N THR A 72 -16.30 -31.40 7.87
CA THR A 72 -15.74 -32.67 7.41
C THR A 72 -14.98 -33.41 8.51
N ALA A 73 -14.34 -32.69 9.44
CA ALA A 73 -13.68 -33.30 10.59
C ALA A 73 -14.70 -33.99 11.52
N ALA A 74 -15.87 -33.39 11.71
CA ALA A 74 -16.94 -33.94 12.55
C ALA A 74 -17.69 -35.10 11.90
N THR A 75 -17.73 -35.15 10.57
CA THR A 75 -18.48 -36.17 9.79
C THR A 75 -17.59 -37.27 9.19
N TYR A 76 -16.28 -37.13 9.35
CA TYR A 76 -15.25 -38.00 8.77
C TYR A 76 -15.53 -39.48 9.02
N ALA A 77 -15.75 -39.87 10.27
CA ALA A 77 -15.90 -41.27 10.66
C ALA A 77 -17.15 -41.92 10.06
N VAL A 78 -18.27 -41.17 10.02
CA VAL A 78 -19.56 -41.63 9.49
C VAL A 78 -19.50 -41.79 7.97
N ILE A 79 -18.88 -40.83 7.28
CA ILE A 79 -18.71 -40.89 5.81
C ILE A 79 -17.77 -42.05 5.43
N SER A 80 -16.68 -42.19 6.18
CA SER A 80 -15.69 -43.24 5.97
C SER A 80 -16.27 -44.64 6.13
N SER A 81 -17.15 -44.85 7.10
CA SER A 81 -17.78 -46.14 7.35
C SER A 81 -18.85 -46.49 6.32
N GLU A 82 -19.62 -45.51 5.83
CA GLU A 82 -20.65 -45.74 4.80
C GLU A 82 -20.04 -46.22 3.47
N PHE A 83 -18.87 -45.69 3.09
CA PHE A 83 -18.21 -46.05 1.84
C PHE A 83 -17.18 -47.19 1.96
N ASP A 84 -17.02 -47.78 3.14
CA ASP A 84 -15.98 -48.78 3.45
C ASP A 84 -14.57 -48.35 2.98
N ALA A 85 -14.27 -47.07 3.17
CA ALA A 85 -13.17 -46.37 2.49
C ALA A 85 -12.19 -45.71 3.47
N ALA A 86 -11.89 -46.38 4.59
CA ALA A 86 -11.10 -45.83 5.71
C ALA A 86 -9.73 -45.25 5.32
N ASN A 87 -9.02 -45.91 4.40
CA ASN A 87 -7.70 -45.44 3.97
C ASN A 87 -7.82 -44.10 3.20
N THR A 88 -8.72 -44.06 2.21
CA THR A 88 -8.92 -42.87 1.36
C THR A 88 -9.74 -41.76 2.01
N ALA A 89 -10.32 -41.98 3.18
CA ALA A 89 -11.17 -41.00 3.86
C ALA A 89 -10.39 -39.73 4.22
N SER A 90 -9.07 -39.84 4.47
CA SER A 90 -8.16 -38.70 4.69
C SER A 90 -8.22 -37.62 3.59
N TRP A 91 -8.59 -38.02 2.37
CA TRP A 91 -8.76 -37.12 1.23
C TRP A 91 -10.00 -36.23 1.30
N LEU A 92 -10.98 -36.54 2.16
CA LEU A 92 -12.22 -35.78 2.27
C LEU A 92 -11.99 -34.32 2.72
N THR A 93 -11.10 -34.13 3.70
CA THR A 93 -10.68 -32.82 4.18
C THR A 93 -9.52 -32.28 3.36
N THR A 94 -8.57 -33.16 2.99
CA THR A 94 -7.37 -32.77 2.23
C THR A 94 -7.73 -32.17 0.87
N SER A 95 -8.65 -32.76 0.10
CA SER A 95 -8.95 -32.27 -1.26
C SER A 95 -9.51 -30.85 -1.26
N TYR A 96 -10.33 -30.51 -0.27
CA TYR A 96 -10.81 -29.13 -0.06
C TYR A 96 -9.68 -28.18 0.32
N LEU A 97 -8.85 -28.54 1.31
CA LEU A 97 -7.76 -27.68 1.79
C LEU A 97 -6.70 -27.45 0.70
N VAL A 98 -6.38 -28.48 -0.08
CA VAL A 98 -5.43 -28.39 -1.19
C VAL A 98 -5.92 -27.42 -2.24
N THR A 99 -7.16 -27.58 -2.72
CA THR A 99 -7.67 -26.70 -3.77
C THR A 99 -7.98 -25.31 -3.25
N SER A 100 -8.49 -25.16 -2.03
CA SER A 100 -8.72 -23.82 -1.45
C SER A 100 -7.42 -23.04 -1.32
N THR A 101 -6.39 -23.65 -0.74
CA THR A 101 -5.07 -23.02 -0.54
C THR A 101 -4.39 -22.70 -1.87
N ALA A 102 -4.45 -23.62 -2.84
CA ALA A 102 -3.80 -23.42 -4.13
C ALA A 102 -4.46 -22.30 -4.95
N PHE A 103 -5.78 -22.19 -4.94
CA PHE A 103 -6.52 -21.20 -5.74
C PHE A 103 -6.73 -19.85 -5.02
N GLN A 104 -6.52 -19.78 -3.70
CA GLN A 104 -6.66 -18.55 -2.92
C GLN A 104 -5.89 -17.34 -3.51
N PRO A 105 -4.61 -17.44 -3.88
CA PRO A 105 -3.85 -16.31 -4.44
C PRO A 105 -4.35 -15.87 -5.81
N LEU A 106 -4.97 -16.79 -6.58
CA LEU A 106 -5.49 -16.49 -7.91
C LEU A 106 -6.72 -15.60 -7.86
N TYR A 107 -7.57 -15.77 -6.84
CA TYR A 107 -8.75 -14.90 -6.66
C TYR A 107 -8.38 -13.43 -6.46
N GLY A 108 -7.25 -13.15 -5.80
CA GLY A 108 -6.72 -11.79 -5.72
C GLY A 108 -6.52 -11.17 -7.10
N ARG A 109 -5.81 -11.88 -7.98
CA ARG A 109 -5.50 -11.39 -9.33
C ARG A 109 -6.69 -11.40 -10.28
N PHE A 110 -7.52 -12.44 -10.21
CA PHE A 110 -8.75 -12.48 -10.98
C PHE A 110 -9.72 -11.36 -10.58
N SER A 111 -9.74 -10.96 -9.31
CA SER A 111 -10.58 -9.84 -8.84
C SER A 111 -10.11 -8.47 -9.36
N ASP A 112 -8.79 -8.31 -9.58
CA ASP A 112 -8.22 -7.14 -10.22
C ASP A 112 -8.61 -7.07 -11.70
N LEU A 113 -8.69 -8.23 -12.37
CA LEU A 113 -8.93 -8.36 -13.81
C LEU A 113 -10.41 -8.32 -14.20
N PHE A 114 -11.20 -9.25 -13.65
CA PHE A 114 -12.62 -9.45 -13.98
C PHE A 114 -13.54 -8.60 -13.09
N GLY A 115 -12.97 -7.93 -12.09
CA GLY A 115 -13.74 -7.20 -11.10
C GLY A 115 -14.25 -8.09 -9.97
N ARG A 116 -14.71 -7.42 -8.91
CA ARG A 116 -15.04 -8.06 -7.64
C ARG A 116 -16.34 -8.85 -7.75
N ARG A 117 -17.33 -8.33 -8.48
CA ARG A 117 -18.62 -8.98 -8.70
C ARG A 117 -18.45 -10.35 -9.34
N ILE A 118 -17.78 -10.45 -10.49
CA ILE A 118 -17.60 -11.73 -11.20
C ILE A 118 -16.92 -12.75 -10.29
N CYS A 119 -15.85 -12.35 -9.60
CA CYS A 119 -15.12 -13.27 -8.73
C CYS A 119 -15.96 -13.75 -7.54
N PHE A 120 -16.76 -12.87 -6.92
CA PHE A 120 -17.70 -13.23 -5.86
C PHE A 120 -18.74 -14.26 -6.35
N PHE A 121 -19.31 -14.06 -7.53
CA PHE A 121 -20.29 -15.00 -8.10
C PHE A 121 -19.65 -16.33 -8.46
N VAL A 122 -18.50 -16.33 -9.13
CA VAL A 122 -17.80 -17.55 -9.53
C VAL A 122 -17.41 -18.37 -8.30
N SER A 123 -16.85 -17.75 -7.25
CA SER A 123 -16.50 -18.48 -6.02
C SER A 123 -17.72 -19.07 -5.33
N THR A 124 -18.82 -18.31 -5.24
CA THR A 124 -20.02 -18.75 -4.52
C THR A 124 -20.80 -19.82 -5.30
N ILE A 125 -20.91 -19.70 -6.62
CA ILE A 125 -21.56 -20.69 -7.49
C ILE A 125 -20.76 -22.00 -7.49
N THR A 126 -19.44 -21.93 -7.65
CA THR A 126 -18.59 -23.14 -7.67
C THR A 126 -18.61 -23.85 -6.32
N PHE A 127 -18.59 -23.10 -5.22
CA PHE A 127 -18.77 -23.65 -3.88
C PHE A 127 -20.13 -24.33 -3.70
N ALA A 128 -21.23 -23.67 -4.07
CA ALA A 128 -22.58 -24.21 -3.96
C ALA A 128 -22.76 -25.49 -4.82
N ALA A 129 -22.23 -25.48 -6.05
CA ALA A 129 -22.24 -26.64 -6.93
C ALA A 129 -21.43 -27.81 -6.35
N GLY A 130 -20.27 -27.52 -5.76
CA GLY A 130 -19.48 -28.51 -5.03
C GLY A 130 -20.26 -29.10 -3.85
N CYS A 131 -20.90 -28.27 -3.02
CA CYS A 131 -21.67 -28.73 -1.86
C CYS A 131 -22.88 -29.59 -2.28
N LEU A 132 -23.58 -29.19 -3.34
CA LEU A 132 -24.64 -30.00 -3.95
C LEU A 132 -24.09 -31.34 -4.44
N GLY A 133 -22.95 -31.33 -5.14
CA GLY A 133 -22.28 -32.53 -5.61
C GLY A 133 -21.86 -33.47 -4.48
N CYS A 134 -21.39 -32.92 -3.35
CA CYS A 134 -21.03 -33.69 -2.16
C CYS A 134 -22.26 -34.38 -1.55
N GLY A 135 -23.39 -33.67 -1.44
CA GLY A 135 -24.65 -34.25 -0.94
C GLY A 135 -25.22 -35.35 -1.84
N LEU A 136 -24.95 -35.29 -3.14
CA LEU A 136 -25.42 -36.27 -4.14
C LEU A 136 -24.40 -37.39 -4.43
N ALA A 137 -23.23 -37.37 -3.79
CA ALA A 137 -22.16 -38.31 -4.08
C ALA A 137 -22.55 -39.75 -3.73
N LYS A 138 -22.29 -40.67 -4.66
CA LYS A 138 -22.58 -42.12 -4.55
C LYS A 138 -21.36 -42.96 -4.22
N ASN A 139 -20.17 -42.37 -4.26
CA ASN A 139 -18.91 -43.03 -3.91
C ASN A 139 -17.90 -42.00 -3.38
N ILE A 140 -16.89 -42.48 -2.66
CA ILE A 140 -15.87 -41.64 -2.00
C ILE A 140 -15.04 -40.83 -2.99
N VAL A 141 -14.78 -41.34 -4.20
CA VAL A 141 -14.00 -40.65 -5.23
C VAL A 141 -14.74 -39.43 -5.76
N LEU A 142 -16.03 -39.61 -6.12
CA LEU A 142 -16.88 -38.51 -6.55
C LEU A 142 -17.04 -37.48 -5.44
N LEU A 143 -17.17 -37.92 -4.18
CA LEU A 143 -17.19 -37.02 -3.03
C LEU A 143 -15.91 -36.20 -2.95
N ASN A 144 -14.73 -36.82 -3.02
CA ASN A 144 -13.44 -36.14 -2.99
C ASN A 144 -13.26 -35.16 -4.17
N CYS A 145 -13.74 -35.51 -5.36
CA CYS A 145 -13.75 -34.61 -6.52
C CYS A 145 -14.66 -33.39 -6.32
N MET A 146 -15.86 -33.59 -5.75
CA MET A 146 -16.78 -32.50 -5.45
C MET A 146 -16.26 -31.64 -4.29
N ARG A 147 -15.56 -32.23 -3.32
CA ARG A 147 -14.82 -31.50 -2.27
C ARG A 147 -13.69 -30.64 -2.85
N ALA A 148 -12.96 -31.15 -3.84
CA ALA A 148 -11.97 -30.35 -4.57
C ALA A 148 -12.62 -29.15 -5.27
N LEU A 149 -13.82 -29.33 -5.86
CA LEU A 149 -14.61 -28.23 -6.43
C LEU A 149 -15.11 -27.24 -5.36
N CYS A 150 -15.54 -27.71 -4.19
CA CYS A 150 -15.83 -26.86 -3.03
C CYS A 150 -14.61 -26.03 -2.65
N GLY A 151 -13.41 -26.62 -2.58
CA GLY A 151 -12.21 -25.90 -2.20
C GLY A 151 -11.82 -24.83 -3.21
N PHE A 152 -11.97 -25.09 -4.51
CA PHE A 152 -11.81 -24.07 -5.55
C PHE A 152 -12.69 -22.84 -5.26
N GLY A 153 -13.99 -23.03 -5.00
CA GLY A 153 -14.88 -21.93 -4.63
C GLY A 153 -14.53 -21.32 -3.26
N GLY A 154 -14.16 -22.16 -2.29
CA GLY A 154 -13.80 -21.80 -0.92
C GLY A 154 -12.63 -20.83 -0.82
N GLY A 155 -11.59 -21.04 -1.64
CA GLY A 155 -10.45 -20.10 -1.72
C GLY A 155 -10.88 -18.68 -2.09
N GLY A 156 -11.95 -18.53 -2.89
CA GLY A 156 -12.54 -17.24 -3.25
C GLY A 156 -13.47 -16.66 -2.20
N LEU A 157 -14.19 -17.47 -1.42
CA LEU A 157 -15.16 -17.00 -0.42
C LEU A 157 -14.52 -16.07 0.61
N MET A 158 -13.40 -16.47 1.21
CA MET A 158 -12.69 -15.68 2.20
C MET A 158 -11.92 -14.51 1.56
N THR A 159 -11.24 -14.77 0.45
CA THR A 159 -10.39 -13.79 -0.24
C THR A 159 -11.20 -12.62 -0.79
N MET A 160 -12.34 -12.89 -1.42
CA MET A 160 -13.22 -11.85 -1.94
C MET A 160 -13.82 -11.00 -0.83
N ALA A 161 -14.16 -11.59 0.32
CA ALA A 161 -14.62 -10.82 1.47
C ALA A 161 -13.55 -9.83 1.94
N THR A 162 -12.30 -10.28 2.09
CA THR A 162 -11.19 -9.38 2.49
C THR A 162 -10.92 -8.30 1.45
N ILE A 163 -10.94 -8.63 0.15
CA ILE A 163 -10.68 -7.67 -0.93
C ILE A 163 -11.78 -6.60 -1.00
N VAL A 164 -13.05 -7.02 -1.05
CA VAL A 164 -14.20 -6.11 -1.09
C VAL A 164 -14.23 -5.20 0.13
N ASN A 165 -13.98 -5.77 1.31
CA ASN A 165 -13.89 -5.02 2.56
C ASN A 165 -12.73 -4.00 2.53
N SER A 166 -11.56 -4.39 2.01
CA SER A 166 -10.43 -3.46 1.86
C SER A 166 -10.71 -2.35 0.84
N ASP A 167 -11.47 -2.60 -0.22
CA ASP A 167 -11.82 -1.59 -1.23
C ASP A 167 -12.86 -0.59 -0.69
N MET A 168 -13.76 -1.04 0.18
CA MET A 168 -14.87 -0.22 0.70
C MET A 168 -14.54 0.53 1.99
N ILE A 169 -13.64 -0.01 2.82
CA ILE A 169 -13.39 0.49 4.17
C ILE A 169 -12.04 1.23 4.26
N PRO A 170 -12.00 2.43 4.86
CA PRO A 170 -10.77 3.19 5.03
C PRO A 170 -9.76 2.48 5.93
N PHE A 171 -8.47 2.69 5.66
CA PHE A 171 -7.35 1.99 6.31
C PHE A 171 -7.44 1.95 7.85
N ARG A 172 -7.86 3.05 8.50
CA ARG A 172 -8.00 3.14 9.96
C ARG A 172 -9.10 2.24 10.54
N LYS A 173 -10.18 2.00 9.81
CA LYS A 173 -11.32 1.18 10.26
C LYS A 173 -11.21 -0.29 9.84
N ARG A 174 -10.34 -0.62 8.87
CA ARG A 174 -10.16 -1.99 8.36
C ARG A 174 -9.87 -3.01 9.46
N GLY A 175 -9.11 -2.64 10.50
CA GLY A 175 -8.80 -3.54 11.61
C GLY A 175 -10.06 -4.08 12.31
N MET A 176 -11.06 -3.21 12.54
CA MET A 176 -12.32 -3.61 13.18
C MET A 176 -13.11 -4.60 12.30
N TYR A 177 -13.24 -4.32 11.01
CA TYR A 177 -13.99 -5.18 10.10
C TYR A 177 -13.27 -6.48 9.78
N GLN A 178 -11.93 -6.50 9.79
CA GLN A 178 -11.16 -7.75 9.77
C GLN A 178 -11.38 -8.57 11.04
N ALA A 179 -11.51 -7.94 12.20
CA ALA A 179 -11.86 -8.63 13.44
C ALA A 179 -13.28 -9.24 13.37
N LEU A 180 -14.27 -8.50 12.85
CA LEU A 180 -15.61 -9.03 12.58
C LEU A 180 -15.58 -10.20 11.59
N GLN A 181 -14.82 -10.08 10.51
CA GLN A 181 -14.65 -11.15 9.51
C GLN A 181 -14.05 -12.41 10.14
N ASN A 182 -12.96 -12.26 10.90
CA ASN A 182 -12.32 -13.39 11.59
C ASN A 182 -13.25 -13.99 12.66
N GLY A 183 -14.04 -13.16 13.33
CA GLY A 183 -15.09 -13.60 14.24
C GLY A 183 -16.15 -14.44 13.53
N MET A 184 -16.61 -14.03 12.35
CA MET A 184 -17.56 -14.79 11.53
C MET A 184 -16.97 -16.11 11.03
N PHE A 185 -15.71 -16.11 10.63
CA PHE A 185 -14.99 -17.32 10.25
C PHE A 185 -14.89 -18.30 11.43
N GLY A 186 -14.51 -17.81 12.61
CA GLY A 186 -14.44 -18.61 13.84
C GLY A 186 -15.82 -19.14 14.25
N PHE A 187 -16.86 -18.32 14.18
CA PHE A 187 -18.22 -18.74 14.45
C PHE A 187 -18.69 -19.84 13.49
N GLY A 188 -18.48 -19.67 12.18
CA GLY A 188 -18.74 -20.71 11.18
C GLY A 188 -18.01 -22.00 11.50
N SER A 189 -16.73 -21.91 11.85
CA SER A 189 -15.89 -23.07 12.22
C SER A 189 -16.41 -23.81 13.46
N ILE A 190 -16.88 -23.07 14.48
CA ILE A 190 -17.51 -23.67 15.67
C ILE A 190 -18.82 -24.37 15.29
N CYS A 191 -19.65 -23.74 14.47
CA CYS A 191 -20.90 -24.34 13.98
C CYS A 191 -20.63 -25.61 13.16
N GLY A 192 -19.64 -25.60 12.26
CA GLY A 192 -19.30 -26.76 11.45
C GLY A 192 -18.85 -27.96 12.29
N ALA A 193 -17.93 -27.72 13.23
CA ALA A 193 -17.45 -28.76 14.16
C ALA A 193 -18.56 -29.29 15.09
N SER A 194 -19.41 -28.40 15.61
CA SER A 194 -20.43 -28.76 16.61
C SER A 194 -21.67 -29.41 15.99
N PHE A 195 -22.21 -28.83 14.92
CA PHE A 195 -23.41 -29.35 14.28
C PHE A 195 -23.12 -30.49 13.31
N GLY A 196 -21.88 -30.64 12.82
CA GLY A 196 -21.52 -31.69 11.87
C GLY A 196 -21.87 -33.10 12.36
N GLY A 197 -21.47 -33.43 13.60
CA GLY A 197 -21.78 -34.73 14.21
C GLY A 197 -23.28 -34.93 14.42
N SER A 198 -23.96 -33.96 15.04
CA SER A 198 -25.40 -34.06 15.30
C SER A 198 -26.24 -34.17 14.02
N VAL A 199 -25.91 -33.40 12.98
CA VAL A 199 -26.63 -33.49 11.69
C VAL A 199 -26.40 -34.85 11.04
N ALA A 200 -25.18 -35.38 11.11
CA ALA A 200 -24.86 -36.72 10.60
C ALA A 200 -25.65 -37.82 11.32
N ASP A 201 -25.82 -37.73 12.63
CA ASP A 201 -26.51 -38.74 13.44
C ASP A 201 -28.05 -38.72 13.26
N TYR A 202 -28.67 -37.54 13.14
CA TYR A 202 -30.15 -37.43 13.11
C TYR A 202 -30.78 -37.44 11.71
N ILE A 203 -30.18 -36.73 10.76
CA ILE A 203 -30.78 -36.50 9.42
C ILE A 203 -29.90 -37.10 8.32
N GLY A 204 -28.63 -37.37 8.62
CA GLY A 204 -27.65 -37.98 7.73
C GLY A 204 -26.61 -36.97 7.26
N TRP A 205 -25.37 -37.43 7.10
CA TRP A 205 -24.20 -36.59 6.78
C TRP A 205 -24.34 -35.80 5.47
N ARG A 206 -25.17 -36.26 4.52
CA ARG A 206 -25.41 -35.54 3.25
C ARG A 206 -25.96 -34.14 3.49
N TRP A 207 -26.76 -33.97 4.55
CA TRP A 207 -27.33 -32.67 4.91
C TRP A 207 -26.30 -31.68 5.43
N CYS A 208 -25.13 -32.13 5.89
CA CYS A 208 -24.00 -31.27 6.23
C CYS A 208 -23.51 -30.46 5.04
N PHE A 209 -23.65 -30.98 3.81
CA PHE A 209 -23.32 -30.26 2.58
C PHE A 209 -24.54 -29.57 1.98
N LEU A 210 -25.71 -30.22 1.97
CA LEU A 210 -26.91 -29.67 1.36
C LEU A 210 -27.44 -28.41 2.08
N LEU A 211 -27.26 -28.29 3.40
CA LEU A 211 -27.65 -27.09 4.17
C LEU A 211 -26.85 -25.85 3.78
N GLN A 212 -25.66 -26.01 3.21
CA GLN A 212 -24.83 -24.89 2.77
C GLN A 212 -25.31 -24.29 1.44
N VAL A 213 -26.00 -25.08 0.60
CA VAL A 213 -26.54 -24.66 -0.70
C VAL A 213 -27.58 -23.53 -0.56
N PRO A 214 -28.61 -23.60 0.29
CA PRO A 214 -29.57 -22.51 0.45
C PRO A 214 -28.92 -21.24 1.03
N ILE A 215 -27.94 -21.36 1.93
CA ILE A 215 -27.18 -20.21 2.45
C ILE A 215 -26.37 -19.56 1.31
N SER A 216 -25.73 -20.38 0.48
CA SER A 216 -25.01 -19.91 -0.72
C SER A 216 -25.96 -19.23 -1.71
N ALA A 217 -27.17 -19.78 -1.91
CA ALA A 217 -28.19 -19.19 -2.76
C ALA A 217 -28.66 -17.81 -2.23
N ILE A 218 -28.84 -17.67 -0.91
CA ILE A 218 -29.14 -16.38 -0.28
C ILE A 218 -28.00 -15.39 -0.51
N ALA A 219 -26.74 -15.81 -0.32
CA ALA A 219 -25.57 -14.97 -0.59
C ALA A 219 -25.49 -14.52 -2.06
N LEU A 220 -25.81 -15.42 -3.00
CA LEU A 220 -25.90 -15.11 -4.44
C LEU A 220 -27.01 -14.11 -4.76
N LEU A 221 -28.21 -14.31 -4.19
CA LEU A 221 -29.35 -13.42 -4.37
C LEU A 221 -29.03 -12.03 -3.83
N LEU A 222 -28.55 -11.93 -2.59
CA LEU A 222 -28.14 -10.67 -1.98
C LEU A 222 -27.04 -10.00 -2.80
N GLY A 223 -26.00 -10.75 -3.18
CA GLY A 223 -24.93 -10.26 -4.04
C GLY A 223 -25.43 -9.72 -5.38
N ALA A 224 -26.50 -10.28 -5.95
CA ALA A 224 -27.02 -9.89 -7.27
C ALA A 224 -27.70 -8.53 -7.24
N PHE A 225 -28.41 -8.21 -6.16
CA PHE A 225 -29.07 -6.93 -5.96
C PHE A 225 -28.11 -5.82 -5.48
N VAL A 226 -27.02 -6.23 -4.83
CA VAL A 226 -26.24 -5.32 -3.98
C VAL A 226 -24.84 -5.05 -4.51
N ILE A 227 -24.15 -6.03 -5.10
CA ILE A 227 -22.79 -5.87 -5.63
C ILE A 227 -22.89 -5.33 -7.06
N GLU A 228 -22.60 -4.05 -7.24
CA GLU A 228 -22.64 -3.39 -8.55
C GLU A 228 -21.38 -3.68 -9.37
N ASN A 229 -21.53 -3.73 -10.70
CA ASN A 229 -20.37 -3.85 -11.60
C ASN A 229 -19.66 -2.49 -11.66
N PRO A 230 -18.37 -2.39 -11.36
CA PRO A 230 -17.65 -1.15 -11.60
C PRO A 230 -17.58 -0.86 -13.10
N THR A 231 -18.03 0.34 -13.49
CA THR A 231 -17.80 0.93 -14.81
C THR A 231 -16.29 1.13 -15.01
N GLY A 232 -15.63 0.25 -15.76
CA GLY A 232 -14.21 0.38 -16.11
C GLY A 232 -13.35 -0.87 -15.99
N ALA A 233 -13.88 -2.01 -15.50
CA ALA A 233 -13.19 -3.29 -15.70
C ALA A 233 -13.16 -3.58 -17.21
N LEU A 234 -11.96 -3.87 -17.75
CA LEU A 234 -11.67 -4.19 -19.16
C LEU A 234 -12.93 -4.64 -19.90
N GLY A 235 -13.45 -3.77 -20.77
CA GLY A 235 -14.58 -4.11 -21.61
C GLY A 235 -14.27 -5.40 -22.36
N LEU A 236 -14.86 -6.50 -21.90
CA LEU A 236 -14.82 -7.82 -22.57
C LEU A 236 -15.38 -7.73 -24.00
N ASN A 237 -15.92 -6.57 -24.39
CA ASN A 237 -16.43 -6.27 -25.71
C ASN A 237 -15.38 -5.82 -26.74
N GLN A 238 -14.09 -5.62 -26.37
CA GLN A 238 -13.08 -5.14 -27.33
C GLN A 238 -11.68 -5.80 -27.27
N SER A 239 -11.38 -6.69 -26.31
CA SER A 239 -10.05 -7.34 -26.24
C SER A 239 -10.12 -8.83 -26.55
N SER A 240 -9.32 -9.26 -27.53
CA SER A 240 -9.15 -10.68 -27.88
C SER A 240 -8.61 -11.46 -26.67
N LEU A 241 -9.08 -12.69 -26.42
CA LEU A 241 -8.58 -13.57 -25.35
C LEU A 241 -7.05 -13.65 -25.32
N ARG A 242 -6.40 -13.53 -26.50
CA ARG A 242 -4.95 -13.52 -26.65
C ARG A 242 -4.26 -12.32 -25.98
N GLU A 243 -4.90 -11.16 -25.91
CA GLU A 243 -4.37 -9.98 -25.22
C GLU A 243 -4.48 -10.09 -23.70
N ILE A 244 -5.56 -10.71 -23.21
CA ILE A 244 -5.74 -11.00 -21.78
C ILE A 244 -4.64 -11.98 -21.32
N TRP A 245 -4.39 -13.03 -22.10
CA TRP A 245 -3.31 -13.99 -21.87
C TRP A 245 -1.90 -13.38 -21.87
N ARG A 246 -1.70 -12.26 -22.58
CA ARG A 246 -0.40 -11.56 -22.63
C ARG A 246 -0.18 -10.58 -21.48
N LYS A 247 -1.25 -10.13 -20.83
CA LYS A 247 -1.22 -9.16 -19.73
C LYS A 247 -1.11 -9.83 -18.35
N VAL A 248 -1.49 -11.09 -18.25
CA VAL A 248 -1.54 -11.87 -17.00
C VAL A 248 -0.49 -12.99 -17.03
N ASP A 249 0.26 -13.15 -15.94
CA ASP A 249 1.16 -14.30 -15.79
C ASP A 249 0.37 -15.59 -15.42
N PHE A 250 -0.32 -16.14 -16.42
CA PHE A 250 -0.99 -17.44 -16.28
C PHE A 250 0.02 -18.57 -16.07
N SER A 251 1.23 -18.46 -16.64
CA SER A 251 2.31 -19.43 -16.44
C SER A 251 2.74 -19.49 -14.97
N GLY A 252 3.01 -18.35 -14.36
CA GLY A 252 3.35 -18.23 -12.93
C GLY A 252 2.20 -18.72 -12.05
N SER A 253 0.97 -18.37 -12.41
CA SER A 253 -0.24 -18.78 -11.68
C SER A 253 -0.42 -20.30 -11.66
N ILE A 254 -0.27 -20.95 -12.82
CA ILE A 254 -0.37 -22.41 -12.95
C ILE A 254 0.78 -23.09 -12.22
N LEU A 255 2.01 -22.57 -12.33
CA LEU A 255 3.16 -23.10 -11.62
C LEU A 255 2.98 -23.03 -10.10
N LEU A 256 2.45 -21.91 -9.58
CA LEU A 256 2.18 -21.73 -8.16
C LEU A 256 1.12 -22.72 -7.66
N VAL A 257 -0.01 -22.81 -8.36
CA VAL A 257 -1.09 -23.78 -8.04
C VAL A 257 -0.54 -25.20 -8.06
N LEU A 258 0.22 -25.57 -9.09
CA LEU A 258 0.76 -26.91 -9.24
C LEU A 258 1.78 -27.23 -8.15
N ALA A 259 2.67 -26.28 -7.83
CA ALA A 259 3.70 -26.49 -6.81
C ALA A 259 3.09 -26.63 -5.41
N ILE A 260 2.12 -25.78 -5.05
CA ILE A 260 1.39 -25.89 -3.77
C ILE A 260 0.57 -27.17 -3.72
N SER A 261 -0.11 -27.54 -4.80
CA SER A 261 -0.91 -28.77 -4.85
C SER A 261 -0.05 -30.01 -4.67
N ILE A 262 1.07 -30.11 -5.40
CA ILE A 262 2.00 -31.26 -5.29
C ILE A 262 2.63 -31.30 -3.89
N GLN A 263 2.99 -30.14 -3.32
CA GLN A 263 3.52 -30.07 -1.95
C GLN A 263 2.53 -30.62 -0.93
N LEU A 264 1.28 -30.17 -0.98
CA LEU A 264 0.25 -30.60 -0.04
C LEU A 264 -0.13 -32.07 -0.23
N VAL A 265 -0.14 -32.57 -1.47
CA VAL A 265 -0.30 -34.00 -1.75
C VAL A 265 0.84 -34.81 -1.13
N GLY A 266 2.09 -34.37 -1.28
CA GLY A 266 3.25 -35.03 -0.67
C GLY A 266 3.18 -35.08 0.86
N LEU A 267 2.80 -33.96 1.48
CA LEU A 267 2.59 -33.87 2.93
C LEU A 267 1.41 -34.70 3.42
N SER A 268 0.36 -34.86 2.61
CA SER A 268 -0.81 -35.66 2.96
C SER A 268 -0.54 -37.17 2.83
N LEU A 269 0.25 -37.58 1.83
CA LEU A 269 0.64 -38.98 1.65
C LEU A 269 1.67 -39.43 2.69
N GLY A 270 2.62 -38.56 3.03
CA GLY A 270 3.71 -38.85 3.96
C GLY A 270 3.23 -39.08 5.39
N GLY A 271 3.53 -40.25 5.95
CA GLY A 271 3.21 -40.61 7.33
C GLY A 271 1.76 -41.04 7.56
N ASN A 272 0.90 -40.94 6.54
CA ASN A 272 -0.50 -41.35 6.61
C ASN A 272 -0.77 -42.60 5.74
N GLU A 273 -0.57 -42.49 4.43
CA GLU A 273 -0.77 -43.59 3.45
C GLU A 273 0.55 -44.28 3.09
N LEU A 274 1.64 -43.50 3.02
CA LEU A 274 2.96 -43.97 2.63
C LEU A 274 4.01 -43.56 3.67
N PRO A 275 5.04 -44.39 3.91
CA PRO A 275 6.19 -43.99 4.72
C PRO A 275 6.90 -42.77 4.14
N TRP A 276 7.46 -41.91 4.99
CA TRP A 276 8.24 -40.74 4.55
C TRP A 276 9.45 -41.09 3.67
N SER A 277 9.96 -42.32 3.78
CA SER A 277 11.04 -42.85 2.95
C SER A 277 10.60 -43.28 1.55
N ASN A 278 9.29 -43.29 1.26
CA ASN A 278 8.77 -43.69 -0.03
C ASN A 278 9.17 -42.68 -1.12
N GLY A 279 9.68 -43.19 -2.25
CA GLY A 279 10.13 -42.39 -3.38
C GLY A 279 9.07 -41.42 -3.93
N TRP A 280 7.78 -41.76 -3.88
CA TRP A 280 6.70 -40.87 -4.32
C TRP A 280 6.53 -39.65 -3.41
N VAL A 281 6.64 -39.82 -2.09
CA VAL A 281 6.57 -38.72 -1.12
C VAL A 281 7.77 -37.80 -1.33
N ILE A 282 8.98 -38.35 -1.40
CA ILE A 282 10.20 -37.56 -1.63
C ILE A 282 10.14 -36.86 -2.99
N ALA A 283 9.73 -37.54 -4.06
CA ALA A 283 9.63 -36.97 -5.40
C ALA A 283 8.62 -35.81 -5.47
N SER A 284 7.48 -35.93 -4.78
CA SER A 284 6.49 -34.85 -4.71
C SER A 284 7.03 -33.62 -3.97
N LEU A 285 7.71 -33.79 -2.83
CA LEU A 285 8.29 -32.68 -2.05
C LEU A 285 9.50 -32.03 -2.74
N VAL A 286 10.35 -32.81 -3.41
CA VAL A 286 11.47 -32.25 -4.18
C VAL A 286 10.96 -31.59 -5.45
N GLY A 287 9.98 -32.20 -6.11
CA GLY A 287 9.33 -31.68 -7.32
C GLY A 287 8.60 -30.36 -7.08
N SER A 288 7.89 -30.22 -5.96
CA SER A 288 7.24 -28.96 -5.58
C SER A 288 8.26 -27.84 -5.31
N VAL A 289 9.38 -28.14 -4.66
CA VAL A 289 10.47 -27.17 -4.43
C VAL A 289 11.08 -26.73 -5.75
N ALA A 290 11.30 -27.67 -6.69
CA ALA A 290 11.78 -27.36 -8.02
C ALA A 290 10.78 -26.49 -8.80
N LEU A 291 9.47 -26.78 -8.70
CA LEU A 291 8.42 -25.98 -9.32
C LEU A 291 8.27 -24.60 -8.69
N LEU A 292 8.45 -24.45 -7.37
CA LEU A 292 8.50 -23.16 -6.68
C LEU A 292 9.72 -22.34 -7.13
N ALA A 293 10.89 -22.97 -7.25
CA ALA A 293 12.08 -22.31 -7.78
C ALA A 293 11.85 -21.87 -9.23
N LEU A 294 11.25 -22.72 -10.06
CA LEU A 294 10.87 -22.38 -11.43
C LEU A 294 9.87 -21.22 -11.45
N PHE A 295 8.84 -21.25 -10.61
CA PHE A 295 7.88 -20.17 -10.43
C PHE A 295 8.60 -18.85 -10.13
N ILE A 296 9.52 -18.83 -9.15
CA ILE A 296 10.30 -17.62 -8.83
C ILE A 296 11.11 -17.14 -10.04
N THR A 297 11.71 -18.04 -10.82
CA THR A 297 12.47 -17.65 -12.02
C THR A 297 11.58 -17.14 -13.16
N VAL A 298 10.38 -17.69 -13.32
CA VAL A 298 9.39 -17.24 -14.30
C VAL A 298 8.88 -15.87 -13.87
N GLU A 299 8.42 -15.75 -12.64
CA GLU A 299 7.94 -14.51 -12.03
C GLU A 299 8.99 -13.38 -12.13
N ALA A 300 10.27 -13.69 -11.90
CA ALA A 300 11.36 -12.73 -12.00
C ALA A 300 11.70 -12.31 -13.45
N LYS A 301 11.28 -13.08 -14.46
CA LYS A 301 11.56 -12.82 -15.89
C LYS A 301 10.32 -12.35 -16.65
N THR A 302 9.12 -12.56 -16.12
CA THR A 302 7.86 -12.23 -16.76
C THR A 302 7.69 -10.72 -16.92
N ARG A 303 7.24 -10.29 -18.11
CA ARG A 303 6.87 -8.89 -18.41
C ARG A 303 5.40 -8.58 -18.14
N ALA A 304 4.57 -9.61 -17.94
CA ALA A 304 3.19 -9.50 -17.49
C ALA A 304 3.15 -9.12 -15.99
N ILE A 305 1.97 -8.75 -15.49
CA ILE A 305 1.85 -8.31 -14.08
C ILE A 305 2.11 -9.53 -13.17
N PRO A 306 3.18 -9.52 -12.35
CA PRO A 306 3.52 -10.64 -11.48
C PRO A 306 2.48 -10.78 -10.35
N ILE A 307 2.24 -12.01 -9.90
CA ILE A 307 1.40 -12.40 -8.76
C ILE A 307 1.99 -11.90 -7.44
N ILE A 308 3.30 -12.05 -7.24
CA ILE A 308 4.02 -11.60 -6.07
C ILE A 308 4.83 -10.35 -6.44
N PRO A 309 4.65 -9.22 -5.75
CA PRO A 309 5.52 -8.06 -5.93
C PRO A 309 6.90 -8.39 -5.34
N LEU A 310 7.76 -9.06 -6.11
CA LEU A 310 9.15 -9.28 -5.73
C LEU A 310 9.86 -7.92 -5.55
N PRO A 311 10.74 -7.77 -4.56
CA PRO A 311 11.54 -6.56 -4.40
C PRO A 311 12.23 -6.24 -5.73
N PRO A 312 12.29 -4.97 -6.16
CA PRO A 312 12.73 -4.62 -7.49
C PRO A 312 14.24 -4.92 -7.64
N HIS A 313 14.55 -6.14 -8.03
CA HIS A 313 15.81 -6.52 -8.61
C HIS A 313 15.54 -7.01 -10.02
N ARG A 314 15.69 -6.06 -10.95
CA ARG A 314 15.71 -6.21 -12.41
C ARG A 314 14.31 -6.38 -13.05
N HIS A 315 14.04 -5.48 -14.02
CA HIS A 315 12.98 -5.52 -15.05
C HIS A 315 11.70 -4.67 -14.84
N GLY A 316 11.84 -3.38 -15.12
CA GLY A 316 11.19 -2.69 -16.25
C GLY A 316 9.85 -3.20 -16.78
N ALA A 317 8.74 -2.73 -16.19
CA ALA A 317 7.48 -2.50 -16.91
C ALA A 317 6.75 -1.23 -16.44
N HIS A 318 7.05 -0.77 -15.23
CA HIS A 318 6.78 0.59 -14.77
C HIS A 318 8.11 1.18 -14.31
N GLY A 319 8.59 2.23 -14.98
CA GLY A 319 9.82 2.91 -14.57
C GLY A 319 9.75 3.35 -13.09
N PRO A 320 10.90 3.57 -12.44
CA PRO A 320 10.94 3.94 -11.03
C PRO A 320 10.00 5.13 -10.74
N LEU A 321 9.30 5.12 -9.60
CA LEU A 321 8.30 6.13 -9.21
C LEU A 321 8.71 7.60 -9.54
N PRO A 322 9.98 8.01 -9.34
CA PRO A 322 10.47 9.33 -9.74
C PRO A 322 10.41 9.60 -11.25
N ARG A 323 10.67 8.60 -12.10
CA ARG A 323 10.57 8.73 -13.56
C ARG A 323 9.16 9.10 -14.01
N ARG A 324 8.11 8.60 -13.35
CA ARG A 324 6.72 8.98 -13.67
C ARG A 324 6.41 10.42 -13.27
N ARG A 325 7.08 10.95 -12.23
CA ARG A 325 6.87 12.30 -11.66
C ARG A 325 7.73 13.38 -12.32
N ALA A 326 8.81 12.98 -12.99
CA ALA A 326 9.54 13.81 -13.93
C ALA A 326 8.72 13.97 -15.23
N CYS A 327 7.54 14.60 -15.16
CA CYS A 327 6.64 14.76 -16.31
C CYS A 327 6.84 16.08 -17.05
N VAL A 328 7.38 17.11 -16.39
CA VAL A 328 7.64 18.44 -16.97
C VAL A 328 9.12 18.79 -16.80
N PRO A 329 9.86 19.10 -17.88
CA PRO A 329 11.24 19.56 -17.79
C PRO A 329 11.40 20.74 -16.82
N GLY A 330 12.50 20.78 -16.07
CA GLY A 330 12.76 21.78 -15.03
C GLY A 330 12.16 21.43 -13.65
N THR A 331 11.39 20.35 -13.53
CA THR A 331 10.86 19.90 -12.23
C THR A 331 11.98 19.45 -11.29
N LEU A 332 12.01 19.99 -10.07
CA LEU A 332 12.83 19.48 -8.96
C LEU A 332 12.09 18.37 -8.21
N LEU A 333 12.72 17.22 -8.05
CA LEU A 333 12.26 16.11 -7.21
C LEU A 333 13.16 16.00 -5.97
N ILE A 334 12.56 15.73 -4.81
CA ILE A 334 13.31 15.31 -3.62
C ILE A 334 12.97 13.84 -3.40
N SER A 335 14.00 12.99 -3.27
CA SER A 335 13.80 11.55 -3.10
C SER A 335 13.12 11.21 -1.77
N GLU A 336 12.64 9.98 -1.64
CA GLU A 336 12.39 9.40 -0.31
C GLU A 336 13.65 9.48 0.57
N ALA A 337 13.47 9.46 1.89
CA ALA A 337 14.57 9.54 2.85
C ALA A 337 15.53 8.34 2.71
N ASN A 338 16.83 8.63 2.62
CA ASN A 338 17.90 7.65 2.50
C ASN A 338 18.73 7.63 3.77
N LEU A 339 18.84 6.44 4.36
CA LEU A 339 19.68 6.24 5.53
C LEU A 339 21.16 6.49 5.16
N VAL A 340 21.82 7.33 5.97
CA VAL A 340 23.23 7.71 5.75
C VAL A 340 24.20 6.56 5.98
N SER A 341 23.84 5.61 6.84
CA SER A 341 24.66 4.44 7.15
C SER A 341 23.79 3.27 7.60
N ARG A 342 24.38 2.07 7.65
CA ARG A 342 23.74 0.89 8.26
C ARG A 342 23.42 1.12 9.74
N HIS A 343 24.27 1.88 10.44
CA HIS A 343 24.11 2.17 11.86
C HIS A 343 22.94 3.13 12.12
N ALA A 344 22.67 4.04 11.18
CA ALA A 344 21.58 5.01 11.25
C ALA A 344 20.15 4.42 11.19
N GLY A 345 20.00 3.14 10.82
CA GLY A 345 18.73 2.57 10.36
C GLY A 345 18.01 1.58 11.27
N GLY A 346 18.66 0.97 12.27
CA GLY A 346 18.06 -0.07 13.14
C GLY A 346 17.53 -1.34 12.43
N GLN A 347 17.38 -1.33 11.11
CA GLN A 347 16.79 -2.39 10.29
C GLN A 347 17.77 -2.84 9.20
N ALA A 348 17.80 -4.15 8.94
CA ALA A 348 18.69 -4.75 7.95
C ALA A 348 18.36 -4.39 6.47
N PHE A 349 17.20 -3.80 6.19
CA PHE A 349 16.66 -3.63 4.83
C PHE A 349 16.14 -2.21 4.48
N GLY A 350 16.53 -1.17 5.22
CA GLY A 350 16.10 0.21 4.94
C GLY A 350 16.71 0.79 3.64
N PRO A 351 16.02 1.76 2.97
CA PRO A 351 16.55 2.44 1.80
C PRO A 351 17.77 3.28 2.19
N GLY A 352 18.93 2.93 1.63
CA GLY A 352 20.23 3.47 2.04
C GLY A 352 21.14 3.82 0.86
N ILE A 353 22.24 4.50 1.15
CA ILE A 353 23.22 4.94 0.13
C ILE A 353 24.69 4.65 0.52
N TRP A 354 24.96 3.53 1.18
CA TRP A 354 26.33 3.15 1.59
C TRP A 354 26.91 1.94 0.83
N THR A 355 26.08 1.13 0.16
CA THR A 355 26.55 -0.02 -0.64
C THR A 355 26.63 0.33 -2.13
N ALA A 356 27.56 -0.32 -2.84
CA ALA A 356 27.66 -0.18 -4.30
C ALA A 356 26.34 -0.52 -5.02
N ALA A 357 25.68 -1.59 -4.62
CA ALA A 357 24.40 -2.00 -5.22
C ALA A 357 23.28 -0.97 -5.03
N GLN A 358 23.22 -0.32 -3.86
CA GLN A 358 22.28 0.78 -3.61
C GLN A 358 22.60 1.99 -4.50
N LEU A 359 23.87 2.39 -4.57
CA LEU A 359 24.32 3.52 -5.39
C LEU A 359 24.04 3.29 -6.88
N ASP A 360 24.33 2.09 -7.41
CA ASP A 360 24.01 1.72 -8.79
C ASP A 360 22.50 1.74 -9.06
N GLY A 361 21.70 1.32 -8.07
CA GLY A 361 20.25 1.42 -8.10
C GLY A 361 19.77 2.86 -8.21
N ARG A 362 20.33 3.75 -7.40
CA ARG A 362 20.01 5.18 -7.37
C ARG A 362 20.47 5.89 -8.63
N ARG A 363 21.65 5.56 -9.17
CA ARG A 363 22.15 6.09 -10.44
C ARG A 363 21.20 5.85 -11.60
N ARG A 364 20.62 4.66 -11.70
CA ARG A 364 19.60 4.38 -12.73
C ARG A 364 18.35 5.25 -12.58
N VAL A 365 18.04 5.71 -11.37
CA VAL A 365 16.90 6.59 -11.12
C VAL A 365 17.24 8.02 -11.52
N THR A 366 18.40 8.53 -11.11
CA THR A 366 18.86 9.88 -11.43
C THR A 366 19.05 10.06 -12.93
N ASP A 367 19.73 9.12 -13.60
CA ASP A 367 19.88 9.10 -15.07
C ASP A 367 18.52 9.18 -15.78
N ALA A 368 17.51 8.48 -15.27
CA ALA A 368 16.17 8.47 -15.84
C ALA A 368 15.38 9.76 -15.61
N VAL A 369 15.68 10.51 -14.54
CA VAL A 369 15.11 11.83 -14.26
C VAL A 369 15.79 12.89 -15.13
N HIS A 370 17.12 12.85 -15.20
CA HIS A 370 17.93 13.75 -16.03
C HIS A 370 17.62 13.61 -17.52
N ALA A 371 17.36 12.38 -18.00
CA ALA A 371 16.93 12.14 -19.37
C ALA A 371 15.61 12.84 -19.75
N ARG A 372 14.87 13.37 -18.78
CA ARG A 372 13.65 14.17 -18.99
C ARG A 372 13.85 15.67 -18.74
N GLY A 373 15.09 16.12 -18.55
CA GLY A 373 15.41 17.51 -18.23
C GLY A 373 14.92 17.97 -16.86
N CYS A 374 14.69 17.03 -15.93
CA CYS A 374 14.31 17.32 -14.55
C CYS A 374 15.51 17.15 -13.61
N TYR A 375 15.39 17.62 -12.37
CA TYR A 375 16.41 17.53 -11.33
C TYR A 375 15.94 16.65 -10.17
N ILE A 376 16.87 16.00 -9.46
CA ILE A 376 16.57 15.17 -8.29
C ILE A 376 17.63 15.31 -7.19
N TRP A 377 17.16 15.54 -5.97
CA TRP A 377 17.99 15.66 -4.77
C TRP A 377 17.75 14.48 -3.82
N ALA A 378 18.82 14.00 -3.17
CA ALA A 378 18.72 12.90 -2.20
C ALA A 378 18.39 13.44 -0.80
N GLN A 379 17.26 13.03 -0.22
CA GLN A 379 17.00 13.34 1.19
C GLN A 379 17.78 12.38 2.09
N LEU A 380 18.58 12.90 3.03
CA LEU A 380 19.46 12.14 3.92
C LEU A 380 18.95 12.18 5.36
N PHE A 381 18.88 11.03 6.03
CA PHE A 381 18.42 10.96 7.41
C PHE A 381 19.07 9.84 8.23
N ALA A 382 18.89 9.94 9.54
CA ALA A 382 19.16 8.91 10.53
C ALA A 382 17.97 8.83 11.48
N LEU A 383 17.56 7.62 11.87
CA LEU A 383 16.33 7.43 12.65
C LEU A 383 16.46 7.96 14.09
N GLY A 384 17.63 7.84 14.71
CA GLY A 384 17.79 8.12 16.13
C GLY A 384 16.93 7.16 16.98
N ARG A 385 16.18 7.66 17.96
CA ARG A 385 15.37 6.79 18.85
C ARG A 385 14.33 5.93 18.14
N SER A 386 13.90 6.31 16.94
CA SER A 386 12.97 5.56 16.10
C SER A 386 13.56 4.27 15.51
N ALA A 387 14.87 4.04 15.69
CA ALA A 387 15.54 2.80 15.27
C ALA A 387 15.30 1.62 16.24
N SER A 388 14.94 1.89 17.50
CA SER A 388 14.72 0.84 18.50
C SER A 388 13.33 0.25 18.36
N ALA A 389 13.24 -1.06 18.12
CA ALA A 389 12.02 -1.83 18.30
C ALA A 389 11.76 -1.99 19.82
N ALA A 390 11.30 -0.93 20.47
CA ALA A 390 10.75 -1.07 21.81
C ALA A 390 9.41 -1.83 21.72
N PRO A 391 9.16 -2.83 22.57
CA PRO A 391 7.86 -3.52 22.61
C PRO A 391 6.74 -2.51 22.83
N ALA A 392 5.55 -2.75 22.26
CA ALA A 392 4.36 -1.97 22.55
C ALA A 392 4.16 -1.88 24.08
N GLY A 393 4.36 -0.69 24.65
CA GLY A 393 4.25 -0.43 26.10
C GLY A 393 5.54 -0.03 26.82
N ALA A 394 6.69 0.05 26.15
CA ALA A 394 7.84 0.78 26.70
C ALA A 394 7.69 2.26 26.34
N ASP A 395 7.71 3.13 27.36
CA ASP A 395 7.46 4.56 27.24
C ASP A 395 8.13 5.18 26.00
N GLU A 396 7.34 5.81 25.12
CA GLU A 396 7.80 6.67 24.01
C GLU A 396 8.51 7.96 24.52
N ASP A 397 8.87 7.98 25.80
CA ASP A 397 9.41 9.09 26.59
C ASP A 397 10.95 9.03 26.71
N GLY A 398 11.59 8.08 26.01
CA GLY A 398 13.06 8.01 25.89
C GLY A 398 13.61 9.22 25.14
N GLY A 399 14.16 10.19 25.87
CA GLY A 399 14.91 11.33 25.32
C GLY A 399 16.18 10.89 24.60
N VAL A 400 16.81 11.82 23.85
CA VAL A 400 18.14 11.62 23.22
C VAL A 400 19.22 11.29 24.26
N ASP A 401 18.93 11.64 25.52
CA ASP A 401 19.83 11.66 26.66
C ASP A 401 20.43 10.29 27.02
N ALA A 402 19.79 9.20 26.62
CA ALA A 402 20.22 7.85 26.99
C ALA A 402 21.13 7.15 25.98
N PHE A 403 21.35 7.68 24.75
CA PHE A 403 21.79 6.83 23.64
C PHE A 403 23.07 7.19 22.87
N LEU A 404 23.58 8.44 22.89
CA LEU A 404 24.74 8.80 22.06
C LEU A 404 25.81 9.60 22.83
N ARG A 405 27.05 9.12 22.75
CA ARG A 405 28.27 9.82 23.21
C ARG A 405 28.78 10.81 22.18
N GLU A 406 29.64 11.73 22.58
CA GLU A 406 30.19 12.75 21.68
C GLU A 406 30.94 12.17 20.47
N ASP A 407 31.68 11.06 20.64
CA ASP A 407 32.34 10.34 19.54
C ASP A 407 31.34 9.83 18.50
N GLU A 408 30.16 9.37 18.95
CA GLU A 408 29.10 8.87 18.07
C GLU A 408 28.40 10.01 17.32
N LEU A 409 28.31 11.21 17.91
CA LEU A 409 27.77 12.40 17.23
C LEU A 409 28.68 12.84 16.10
N TRP A 410 29.98 12.96 16.35
CA TRP A 410 30.96 13.28 15.31
C TRP A 410 31.01 12.22 14.22
N ARG A 411 30.84 10.95 14.58
CA ARG A 411 30.69 9.87 13.60
C ARG A 411 29.46 10.08 12.71
N PHE A 412 28.29 10.38 13.28
CA PHE A 412 27.10 10.67 12.47
C PHE A 412 27.32 11.88 11.54
N VAL A 413 27.96 12.95 12.01
CA VAL A 413 28.32 14.10 11.16
C VAL A 413 29.15 13.64 9.95
N GLY A 414 30.17 12.81 10.17
CA GLY A 414 30.96 12.21 9.10
C GLY A 414 30.17 11.29 8.18
N GLU A 415 29.24 10.49 8.71
CA GLU A 415 28.37 9.61 7.92
C GLU A 415 27.40 10.41 7.02
N PHE A 416 26.86 11.55 7.49
CA PHE A 416 26.07 12.45 6.66
C PHE A 416 26.90 13.05 5.51
N ALA A 417 28.12 13.49 5.79
CA ALA A 417 29.02 14.05 4.78
C ALA A 417 29.42 13.01 3.72
N GLU A 418 29.80 11.80 4.13
CA GLU A 418 30.14 10.72 3.19
C GLU A 418 28.92 10.29 2.36
N ALA A 419 27.75 10.16 2.99
CA ALA A 419 26.50 9.85 2.32
C ALA A 419 26.14 10.92 1.26
N ALA A 420 26.37 12.21 1.57
CA ALA A 420 26.19 13.28 0.62
C ALA A 420 27.15 13.18 -0.58
N ARG A 421 28.44 12.97 -0.29
CA ARG A 421 29.48 12.82 -1.31
C ARG A 421 29.15 11.69 -2.29
N VAL A 422 28.83 10.49 -1.78
CA VAL A 422 28.51 9.35 -2.65
C VAL A 422 27.17 9.52 -3.38
N ALA A 423 26.20 10.22 -2.80
CA ALA A 423 24.94 10.54 -3.48
C ALA A 423 25.19 11.39 -4.74
N VAL A 424 25.97 12.46 -4.61
CA VAL A 424 26.25 13.37 -5.72
C VAL A 424 27.23 12.73 -6.72
N GLU A 425 28.37 12.23 -6.25
CA GLU A 425 29.46 11.77 -7.13
C GLU A 425 29.17 10.43 -7.80
N ARG A 426 28.56 9.48 -7.09
CA ARG A 426 28.39 8.09 -7.58
C ARG A 426 26.99 7.83 -8.07
N ALA A 427 25.99 8.25 -7.31
CA ALA A 427 24.58 8.08 -7.66
C ALA A 427 24.02 9.20 -8.54
N GLY A 428 24.76 10.28 -8.80
CA GLY A 428 24.38 11.30 -9.77
C GLY A 428 23.20 12.18 -9.32
N PHE A 429 23.00 12.38 -8.01
CA PHE A 429 22.03 13.38 -7.54
C PHE A 429 22.55 14.79 -7.79
N ASP A 430 21.65 15.74 -8.07
CA ASP A 430 22.01 17.15 -8.30
C ASP A 430 22.41 17.87 -7.01
N GLY A 431 21.92 17.36 -5.88
CA GLY A 431 22.24 17.82 -4.54
C GLY A 431 21.61 16.93 -3.48
N VAL A 432 21.72 17.34 -2.22
CA VAL A 432 21.18 16.60 -1.07
C VAL A 432 20.38 17.50 -0.15
N GLU A 433 19.36 16.92 0.48
CA GLU A 433 18.56 17.58 1.51
C GLU A 433 18.75 16.87 2.85
N ILE A 434 19.23 17.60 3.86
CA ILE A 434 19.36 17.08 5.22
C ILE A 434 17.98 17.05 5.86
N HIS A 435 17.56 15.88 6.36
CA HIS A 435 16.28 15.72 7.04
C HIS A 435 16.37 16.10 8.53
N GLY A 436 16.27 17.39 8.83
CA GLY A 436 16.18 17.93 10.20
C GLY A 436 14.74 18.16 10.69
N ALA A 437 13.85 17.20 10.42
CA ALA A 437 12.41 17.36 10.64
C ALA A 437 11.76 16.03 11.08
N ASN A 438 10.47 16.08 11.44
CA ASN A 438 9.60 14.94 11.75
C ASN A 438 10.11 14.00 12.85
N GLY A 439 10.90 14.54 13.78
CA GLY A 439 11.37 13.80 14.94
C GLY A 439 12.39 12.72 14.65
N TYR A 440 13.15 12.83 13.55
CA TYR A 440 14.34 12.01 13.30
C TYR A 440 15.58 12.61 13.98
N LEU A 441 16.72 11.93 13.92
CA LEU A 441 17.89 12.20 14.78
C LEU A 441 18.25 13.70 14.89
N VAL A 442 18.34 14.43 13.77
CA VAL A 442 18.71 15.85 13.78
C VAL A 442 17.64 16.72 14.48
N ASP A 443 16.36 16.42 14.28
CA ASP A 443 15.24 17.12 14.93
C ASP A 443 15.14 16.77 16.42
N GLN A 444 15.44 15.51 16.77
CA GLN A 444 15.51 15.05 18.16
C GLN A 444 16.54 15.85 18.98
N PHE A 445 17.67 16.25 18.39
CA PHE A 445 18.65 17.15 19.03
C PHE A 445 18.18 18.60 19.11
N THR A 446 17.38 19.05 18.15
CA THR A 446 16.97 20.45 18.03
C THR A 446 15.94 20.84 19.10
N GLN A 447 15.04 19.93 19.48
CA GLN A 447 13.90 20.23 20.35
C GLN A 447 14.13 19.80 21.79
N ASP A 448 13.80 20.68 22.75
CA ASP A 448 13.93 20.41 24.20
C ASP A 448 12.90 19.44 24.76
N SER A 449 11.81 19.19 24.02
CA SER A 449 10.86 18.13 24.34
C SER A 449 11.54 16.75 24.35
N VAL A 450 12.66 16.57 23.64
CA VAL A 450 13.38 15.29 23.51
C VAL A 450 14.85 15.37 23.91
N ASN A 451 15.54 16.48 23.66
CA ASN A 451 16.92 16.70 24.08
C ASN A 451 16.99 17.41 25.44
N ARG A 452 17.17 16.65 26.52
CA ARG A 452 17.37 17.18 27.88
C ARG A 452 18.84 17.07 28.32
N ARG A 453 19.78 16.97 27.37
CA ARG A 453 21.21 16.90 27.66
C ARG A 453 21.68 18.19 28.33
N MET A 454 22.69 18.05 29.19
CA MET A 454 23.31 19.17 29.90
C MET A 454 24.75 19.44 29.44
N ASP A 455 25.20 18.77 28.38
CA ASP A 455 26.56 18.89 27.85
C ASP A 455 26.67 19.99 26.77
N LEU A 456 27.59 19.85 25.81
CA LEU A 456 27.76 20.80 24.70
C LEU A 456 26.68 20.67 23.62
N TRP A 457 25.78 19.68 23.71
CA TRP A 457 24.81 19.35 22.68
C TRP A 457 23.34 19.55 23.13
N GLY A 458 23.11 20.08 24.34
CA GLY A 458 21.76 20.38 24.85
C GLY A 458 21.75 21.45 25.96
N GLY A 459 20.57 21.74 26.48
CA GLY A 459 20.38 22.67 27.62
C GLY A 459 20.25 24.16 27.25
N SER A 460 20.69 24.59 26.06
CA SER A 460 20.41 25.93 25.51
C SER A 460 20.03 25.86 24.04
N VAL A 461 19.47 26.95 23.51
CA VAL A 461 19.06 27.04 22.09
C VAL A 461 20.22 26.78 21.15
N GLU A 462 21.38 27.38 21.44
CA GLU A 462 22.61 27.26 20.65
C GLU A 462 23.14 25.83 20.67
N LYS A 463 23.18 25.23 21.87
CA LYS A 463 23.70 23.87 22.06
C LYS A 463 22.83 22.81 21.40
N ARG A 464 21.49 22.95 21.46
CA ARG A 464 20.55 22.06 20.76
C ARG A 464 20.65 22.20 19.23
N ALA A 465 20.87 23.41 18.73
CA ALA A 465 21.07 23.65 17.29
C ALA A 465 22.43 23.12 16.78
N ARG A 466 23.41 22.94 17.67
CA ARG A 466 24.79 22.59 17.30
C ARG A 466 24.88 21.37 16.40
N PHE A 467 24.20 20.28 16.73
CA PHE A 467 24.28 19.04 15.94
C PHE A 467 23.76 19.26 14.50
N ALA A 468 22.64 19.95 14.34
CA ALA A 468 22.10 20.30 13.03
C ALA A 468 23.06 21.19 12.22
N VAL A 469 23.69 22.17 12.87
CA VAL A 469 24.66 23.08 12.22
C VAL A 469 25.93 22.34 11.81
N GLU A 470 26.48 21.46 12.64
CA GLU A 470 27.68 20.67 12.30
C GLU A 470 27.40 19.67 11.15
N VAL A 471 26.23 19.03 11.14
CA VAL A 471 25.80 18.19 9.99
C VAL A 471 25.69 19.04 8.72
N ALA A 472 25.04 20.21 8.78
CA ALA A 472 24.90 21.10 7.64
C ALA A 472 26.24 21.57 7.09
N LYS A 473 27.17 21.94 7.99
CA LYS A 473 28.51 22.36 7.64
C LYS A 473 29.30 21.25 6.96
N ALA A 474 29.31 20.05 7.53
CA ALA A 474 30.05 18.92 6.98
C ALA A 474 29.52 18.47 5.61
N VAL A 475 28.19 18.50 5.42
CA VAL A 475 27.57 18.20 4.12
C VAL A 475 27.87 19.30 3.09
N ALA A 476 27.75 20.58 3.47
CA ALA A 476 28.07 21.69 2.58
C ALA A 476 29.56 21.71 2.18
N GLU A 477 30.47 21.33 3.08
CA GLU A 477 31.89 21.15 2.77
C GLU A 477 32.13 19.98 1.81
N ALA A 478 31.35 18.90 1.94
CA ALA A 478 31.50 17.71 1.11
C ALA A 478 30.98 17.86 -0.33
N VAL A 479 29.87 18.59 -0.55
CA VAL A 479 29.23 18.67 -1.88
C VAL A 479 28.94 20.08 -2.38
N GLY A 480 29.27 21.11 -1.60
CA GLY A 480 28.97 22.51 -1.89
C GLY A 480 27.67 23.00 -1.22
N PRO A 481 27.63 24.24 -0.70
CA PRO A 481 26.42 24.80 -0.09
C PRO A 481 25.27 24.95 -1.11
N GLU A 482 25.59 25.22 -2.38
CA GLU A 482 24.63 25.32 -3.49
C GLU A 482 23.97 23.98 -3.86
N ARG A 483 24.52 22.87 -3.37
CA ARG A 483 23.97 21.51 -3.51
C ARG A 483 23.46 20.93 -2.19
N THR A 484 23.29 21.78 -1.18
CA THR A 484 22.86 21.38 0.16
C THR A 484 21.59 22.12 0.57
N GLY A 485 20.54 21.37 0.89
CA GLY A 485 19.26 21.86 1.37
C GLY A 485 18.98 21.34 2.78
N PHE A 486 18.08 21.99 3.51
CA PHE A 486 17.80 21.60 4.89
C PHE A 486 16.30 21.62 5.19
N ARG A 487 15.72 20.48 5.60
CA ARG A 487 14.30 20.35 5.90
C ARG A 487 14.01 20.52 7.38
N LEU A 488 13.00 21.33 7.73
CA LEU A 488 12.61 21.67 9.10
C LEU A 488 11.08 21.55 9.28
N SER A 489 10.65 21.19 10.49
CA SER A 489 9.22 21.10 10.83
C SER A 489 8.90 21.71 12.20
N PRO A 490 8.93 23.05 12.34
CA PRO A 490 8.80 23.73 13.65
C PRO A 490 7.50 23.43 14.39
N TRP A 491 6.43 23.14 13.64
CA TRP A 491 5.08 22.96 14.15
C TRP A 491 4.62 21.50 14.23
N SER A 492 5.49 20.55 13.88
CA SER A 492 5.16 19.13 13.82
C SER A 492 5.12 18.48 15.19
N THR A 493 4.10 17.68 15.45
CA THR A 493 3.93 16.85 16.66
C THR A 493 4.37 15.40 16.45
N VAL A 494 4.90 15.08 15.27
CA VAL A 494 5.28 13.72 14.87
C VAL A 494 6.35 13.18 15.80
N GLN A 495 6.20 11.93 16.26
CA GLN A 495 7.15 11.26 17.16
C GLN A 495 7.39 12.01 18.47
N ASN A 496 6.32 12.52 19.09
CA ASN A 496 6.35 13.28 20.34
C ASN A 496 7.33 14.47 20.29
N MET A 497 7.49 15.05 19.10
CA MET A 497 8.07 16.38 18.91
C MET A 497 7.06 17.45 19.34
N ARG A 498 7.46 18.72 19.18
CA ARG A 498 6.76 19.96 19.52
C ARG A 498 7.21 20.54 20.85
N MET A 499 8.15 21.47 20.78
CA MET A 499 8.46 22.39 21.88
C MET A 499 7.23 23.25 22.21
N GLU A 500 7.14 23.71 23.47
CA GLU A 500 6.10 24.65 23.90
C GLU A 500 6.22 25.97 23.11
N ASP A 501 7.43 26.54 23.03
CA ASP A 501 7.76 27.67 22.17
C ASP A 501 8.94 27.34 21.22
N PRO A 502 8.66 26.90 19.99
CA PRO A 502 9.71 26.56 19.02
C PRO A 502 10.28 27.77 18.29
N VAL A 503 9.63 28.95 18.33
CA VAL A 503 10.02 30.09 17.49
C VAL A 503 11.46 30.52 17.77
N PRO A 504 11.92 30.71 19.03
CA PRO A 504 13.31 31.07 19.32
C PRO A 504 14.31 30.02 18.81
N GLN A 505 14.02 28.73 19.03
CA GLN A 505 14.89 27.63 18.65
C GLN A 505 15.10 27.55 17.14
N PHE A 506 14.00 27.53 16.37
CA PHE A 506 14.07 27.42 14.92
C PHE A 506 14.54 28.73 14.27
N THR A 507 14.24 29.90 14.85
CA THR A 507 14.80 31.18 14.38
C THR A 507 16.32 31.18 14.46
N TYR A 508 16.88 30.73 15.59
CA TYR A 508 18.32 30.63 15.77
C TYR A 508 18.93 29.65 14.76
N LEU A 509 18.40 28.42 14.67
CA LEU A 509 18.91 27.41 13.75
C LEU A 509 18.90 27.91 12.30
N ILE A 510 17.80 28.51 11.84
CA ILE A 510 17.69 29.02 10.47
C ILE A 510 18.71 30.14 10.21
N LYS A 511 18.97 31.03 11.18
CA LYS A 511 20.01 32.06 11.05
C LYS A 511 21.41 31.45 10.95
N GLU A 512 21.71 30.40 11.70
CA GLU A 512 23.00 29.70 11.58
C GLU A 512 23.13 28.97 10.23
N LEU A 513 22.08 28.26 9.79
CA LEU A 513 22.06 27.62 8.47
C LEU A 513 22.21 28.64 7.33
N ARG A 514 21.66 29.84 7.49
CA ARG A 514 21.80 30.94 6.51
C ARG A 514 23.25 31.37 6.33
N LYS A 515 24.06 31.36 7.40
CA LYS A 515 25.49 31.72 7.33
C LYS A 515 26.30 30.73 6.49
N LEU A 516 25.81 29.50 6.33
CA LEU A 516 26.43 28.47 5.51
C LEU A 516 26.07 28.58 4.02
N ASP A 517 25.22 29.55 3.65
CA ASP A 517 24.81 29.82 2.26
C ASP A 517 24.13 28.64 1.54
N LEU A 518 23.41 27.80 2.29
CA LEU A 518 22.71 26.63 1.75
C LEU A 518 21.70 27.02 0.66
N ALA A 519 21.45 26.11 -0.29
CA ALA A 519 20.58 26.34 -1.44
C ALA A 519 19.16 26.75 -1.07
N TYR A 520 18.56 26.06 -0.08
CA TYR A 520 17.22 26.36 0.43
C TYR A 520 16.96 25.71 1.80
N PRO A 521 16.08 26.31 2.63
CA PRO A 521 15.36 25.63 3.67
C PRO A 521 14.04 25.09 3.11
N HIS A 522 13.64 23.91 3.59
CA HIS A 522 12.39 23.27 3.25
C HIS A 522 11.53 23.18 4.50
N LEU A 523 10.50 24.02 4.57
CA LEU A 523 9.69 24.23 5.77
C LEU A 523 8.37 23.46 5.66
N VAL A 524 8.09 22.64 6.66
CA VAL A 524 6.81 21.91 6.78
C VAL A 524 5.79 22.76 7.53
N THR A 525 4.61 22.96 6.94
CA THR A 525 3.51 23.71 7.58
C THR A 525 2.90 22.92 8.74
N SER A 526 2.23 23.62 9.67
CA SER A 526 1.50 22.97 10.77
C SER A 526 0.25 22.20 10.32
N ARG A 527 -0.09 22.28 9.03
CA ARG A 527 -1.21 21.60 8.40
C ARG A 527 -0.91 20.16 8.03
N ILE A 528 0.28 19.65 8.36
CA ILE A 528 0.63 18.24 8.21
C ILE A 528 1.23 17.70 9.52
N SER A 529 0.76 16.52 9.92
CA SER A 529 1.45 15.64 10.86
C SER A 529 1.79 14.33 10.16
N ARG A 530 3.09 14.11 9.97
CA ARG A 530 3.73 12.97 9.27
C ARG A 530 3.35 12.90 7.80
N ASP A 531 2.27 12.21 7.50
CA ASP A 531 1.70 11.93 6.19
C ASP A 531 0.21 12.34 6.10
N THR A 532 -0.34 12.92 7.18
CA THR A 532 -1.75 13.29 7.29
C THR A 532 -1.94 14.80 7.38
N ASN A 533 -2.97 15.31 6.71
CA ASN A 533 -3.35 16.71 6.80
C ASN A 533 -4.04 16.95 8.16
N VAL A 534 -3.67 18.04 8.83
CA VAL A 534 -4.30 18.51 10.06
C VAL A 534 -5.01 19.83 9.73
N GLU A 535 -6.34 19.81 9.70
CA GLU A 535 -7.11 21.05 9.54
C GLU A 535 -7.08 21.83 10.85
N LYS A 536 -6.41 23.00 10.83
CA LYS A 536 -6.40 23.96 11.93
C LYS A 536 -7.13 25.23 11.49
N LYS A 537 -8.06 25.68 12.34
CA LYS A 537 -8.84 26.92 12.14
C LYS A 537 -7.95 28.16 12.07
N ASP A 538 -6.82 28.15 12.76
CA ASP A 538 -5.74 29.13 12.64
C ASP A 538 -4.39 28.40 12.62
N PRO A 539 -3.84 28.08 11.44
CA PRO A 539 -2.60 27.34 11.33
C PRO A 539 -1.41 28.24 11.69
N GLU A 540 -0.54 27.74 12.56
CA GLU A 540 0.69 28.42 12.94
C GLU A 540 1.54 28.73 11.70
N ARG A 541 1.95 30.00 11.61
CA ARG A 541 2.61 30.55 10.42
C ARG A 541 4.11 30.28 10.40
N LEU A 542 4.67 30.27 9.19
CA LEU A 542 6.12 30.12 8.96
C LEU A 542 6.81 31.46 8.70
N ASP A 543 6.12 32.59 8.93
CA ASP A 543 6.64 33.95 8.66
C ASP A 543 7.99 34.18 9.36
N PHE A 544 8.09 33.80 10.64
CA PHE A 544 9.32 33.92 11.43
C PHE A 544 10.51 33.18 10.78
N ALA A 545 10.26 32.01 10.19
CA ALA A 545 11.28 31.17 9.56
C ALA A 545 11.72 31.76 8.21
N ILE A 546 10.76 32.26 7.42
CA ILE A 546 11.03 32.94 6.14
C ILE A 546 11.82 34.23 6.38
N GLU A 547 11.46 35.00 7.42
CA GLU A 547 12.16 36.22 7.80
C GLU A 547 13.57 35.96 8.32
N ALA A 548 13.75 34.90 9.13
CA ALA A 548 15.07 34.48 9.60
C ALA A 548 16.00 34.09 8.44
N TRP A 549 15.48 33.36 7.45
CA TRP A 549 16.24 32.95 6.26
C TRP A 549 16.57 34.12 5.33
N GLY A 550 15.61 35.04 5.15
CA GLY A 550 15.72 36.20 4.28
C GLY A 550 14.91 36.03 2.99
N LYS A 551 14.13 37.07 2.65
CA LYS A 551 13.11 37.06 1.58
C LYS A 551 13.67 37.00 0.15
N CYS A 552 14.97 37.19 -0.03
CA CYS A 552 15.61 37.20 -1.35
C CYS A 552 16.25 35.86 -1.75
N ARG A 553 16.08 34.81 -0.93
CA ARG A 553 16.66 33.48 -1.16
C ARG A 553 15.55 32.44 -1.38
N PRO A 554 15.82 31.35 -2.13
CA PRO A 554 14.85 30.28 -2.30
C PRO A 554 14.42 29.69 -0.96
N VAL A 555 13.12 29.40 -0.83
CA VAL A 555 12.50 28.69 0.29
C VAL A 555 11.50 27.71 -0.29
N LEU A 556 11.55 26.45 0.14
CA LEU A 556 10.52 25.46 -0.17
C LEU A 556 9.52 25.36 0.98
N ILE A 557 8.24 25.36 0.66
CA ILE A 557 7.16 25.17 1.64
C ILE A 557 6.39 23.91 1.26
N ALA A 558 6.21 23.01 2.22
CA ALA A 558 5.42 21.80 2.04
C ALA A 558 4.37 21.67 3.14
N GLY A 559 3.14 21.34 2.75
CA GLY A 559 2.12 20.93 3.71
C GLY A 559 0.72 21.42 3.36
N SER A 560 -0.14 20.52 2.88
CA SER A 560 -1.54 20.76 2.53
C SER A 560 -1.74 21.97 1.59
N LEU A 561 -0.83 22.15 0.64
CA LEU A 561 -0.90 23.22 -0.36
C LEU A 561 -1.83 22.76 -1.50
N LYS A 562 -2.97 23.45 -1.65
CA LYS A 562 -3.90 23.30 -2.78
C LYS A 562 -3.59 24.36 -3.84
N PRO A 563 -3.93 24.16 -5.12
CA PRO A 563 -3.72 25.17 -6.16
C PRO A 563 -4.27 26.55 -5.78
N GLU A 564 -5.45 26.58 -5.15
CA GLU A 564 -6.12 27.80 -4.64
C GLU A 564 -5.35 28.54 -3.53
N ILE A 565 -4.44 27.85 -2.83
CA ILE A 565 -3.62 28.41 -1.74
C ILE A 565 -2.27 28.90 -2.28
N VAL A 566 -1.84 28.36 -3.43
CA VAL A 566 -0.52 28.61 -4.04
C VAL A 566 -0.59 29.69 -5.12
N ALA A 567 -1.70 29.78 -5.84
CA ALA A 567 -2.01 30.88 -6.76
C ALA A 567 -2.24 32.18 -5.99
#